data_AF-A0A918HJ85-F1
#
_entry.id   AF-A0A918HJ85-F1
#
_cell.length_a   1.000
_cell.length_b   1.000
_cell.length_c   1.000
_cell.angle_alpha   90.00
_cell.angle_beta   90.00
_cell.angle_gamma   90.00
#
_symmetry.space_group_name_H-M   'P 1'
#
loop_
_entity.id
_entity.type
_entity.pdbx_description
1 polymer ?
#
loop_
_entity_poly.entity_id
_entity_poly.type
_entity_poly.pdbx_seq_one_letter_code
_entity_poly.pdbx_strand_id
1 'polypeptide(L)' 'MLMAGVGVFLILLALVLVGLGAADQRALWWRFQARRFRDPEANEPSDSEYRSKRVVAFLCAAFMLGLAVWTFQLAAQM' A
#
# COMPACT_ATOMS: atom_id res chain seq x y z
N MET A 1 8.20 -8.39 -23.62
CA MET A 1 9.12 -8.25 -22.47
C MET A 1 8.73 -7.10 -21.53
N LEU A 2 8.47 -5.88 -22.01
CA LEU A 2 8.05 -4.74 -21.16
C LEU A 2 6.79 -5.02 -20.32
N MET A 3 5.73 -5.58 -20.93
CA MET A 3 4.46 -5.84 -20.23
C MET A 3 4.58 -6.84 -19.08
N ALA A 4 5.39 -7.89 -19.25
CA ALA A 4 5.67 -8.85 -18.18
C ALA A 4 6.42 -8.18 -17.01
N GLY A 5 7.38 -7.28 -17.31
CA GLY A 5 8.07 -6.49 -16.30
C GLY A 5 7.14 -5.59 -15.50
N VAL A 6 6.19 -4.93 -16.17
CA VAL A 6 5.16 -4.11 -15.50
C VAL A 6 4.28 -4.97 -14.58
N GLY A 7 3.83 -6.14 -15.05
CA GLY A 7 3.03 -7.05 -14.23
C GLY A 7 3.75 -7.51 -12.96
N VAL A 8 5.04 -7.87 -13.08
CA VAL A 8 5.88 -8.25 -11.92
C VAL A 8 6.05 -7.06 -10.95
N PHE A 9 6.32 -5.86 -11.47
CA PHE A 9 6.43 -4.66 -10.63
C PHE A 9 5.15 -4.39 -9.84
N LEU A 10 3.98 -4.50 -10.48
CA LEU A 10 2.68 -4.31 -9.83
C LEU A 10 2.44 -5.33 -8.71
N ILE A 11 2.84 -6.59 -8.90
CA ILE A 11 2.77 -7.62 -7.85
C ILE A 11 3.67 -7.25 -6.67
N LEU A 12 4.92 -6.87 -6.93
CA LEU A 12 5.85 -6.47 -5.86
C LEU A 12 5.31 -5.27 -5.07
N LEU A 13 4.76 -4.27 -5.77
CA LEU A 13 4.13 -3.12 -5.12
C LEU A 13 2.92 -3.53 -4.28
N ALA A 14 2.07 -4.44 -4.77
CA ALA A 14 0.94 -4.96 -4.02
C ALA A 14 1.39 -5.68 -2.73
N LEU A 15 2.48 -6.47 -2.79
CA LEU A 15 3.04 -7.13 -1.62
C LEU A 15 3.52 -6.12 -0.56
N VAL A 16 4.17 -5.03 -0.99
CA VAL A 16 4.56 -3.94 -0.08
C VAL A 16 3.33 -3.31 0.58
N LEU A 17 2.28 -3.04 -0.19
CA LEU A 17 1.04 -2.47 0.33
C LEU A 17 0.31 -3.40 1.31
N VAL A 18 0.30 -4.71 1.05
CA VAL A 18 -0.20 -5.72 2.00
C VAL A 18 0.61 -5.69 3.29
N GLY A 19 1.94 -5.65 3.18
CA GLY A 19 2.83 -5.52 4.34
C GLY A 19 2.56 -4.25 5.15
N LEU A 20 2.35 -3.13 4.47
CA LEU A 20 1.98 -1.86 5.10
C LEU A 20 0.61 -1.94 5.78
N GLY A 21 -0.40 -2.54 5.16
CA GLY A 21 -1.72 -2.72 5.77
C GLY A 21 -1.70 -3.64 7.00
N ALA A 22 -0.89 -4.71 6.95
CA ALA A 22 -0.75 -5.67 8.04
C ALA A 22 0.06 -5.14 9.23
N ALA A 23 0.95 -4.17 9.00
CA ALA A 23 1.75 -3.56 10.04
C ALA A 23 0.91 -2.75 11.06
N ASP A 24 1.51 -2.51 12.23
CA ASP A 24 0.98 -1.61 13.24
C ASP A 24 1.02 -0.16 12.72
N GLN A 25 -0.15 0.38 12.40
CA GLN A 25 -0.29 1.72 11.84
C GLN A 25 0.13 2.83 12.81
N ARG A 26 -0.06 2.62 14.12
CA ARG A 26 0.36 3.56 15.15
C ARG A 26 1.88 3.58 15.24
N ALA A 27 2.52 2.41 15.26
CA ALA A 27 3.98 2.33 15.23
C ALA A 27 4.58 2.96 13.95
N LEU A 28 3.95 2.74 12.78
CA LEU A 28 4.37 3.37 11.52
C LEU A 28 4.27 4.90 11.59
N TRP A 29 3.18 5.42 12.14
CA TRP A 29 3.01 6.86 12.30
C TRP A 29 4.07 7.46 13.23
N TRP A 30 4.31 6.85 14.40
CA TRP A 30 5.35 7.29 15.33
C TRP A 30 6.76 7.23 14.72
N ARG A 31 7.03 6.20 13.91
CA ARG A 31 8.35 6.03 13.28
C ARG A 31 8.62 7.05 12.17
N PHE A 32 7.61 7.37 11.35
CA PHE A 32 7.82 8.12 10.10
C PHE A 32 7.15 9.50 10.07
N GLN A 33 5.97 9.67 10.67
CA GLN A 33 5.17 10.89 10.55
C GLN A 33 5.25 11.79 11.78
N ALA A 34 5.32 11.23 12.99
CA ALA A 34 5.38 11.99 14.24
C ALA A 34 6.47 13.08 14.24
N ARG A 35 7.63 12.77 13.66
CA ARG A 35 8.80 13.67 13.58
C ARG A 35 8.53 14.96 12.78
N ARG A 36 7.45 15.02 12.01
CA ARG A 36 7.05 16.21 11.25
C ARG A 36 6.33 17.24 12.12
N PHE A 37 5.79 16.84 13.26
CA PHE A 37 4.99 17.70 14.12
C PHE A 37 5.82 18.22 15.30
N ARG A 38 5.60 19.47 15.70
CA ARG A 38 6.21 20.06 16.90
C ARG A 38 5.70 19.39 18.18
N ASP A 39 4.44 19.01 18.18
CA ASP A 39 3.77 18.26 19.24
C ASP A 39 3.09 17.02 18.61
N PRO A 40 3.76 15.87 18.60
CA PRO A 40 3.22 14.68 17.96
C PRO A 40 1.99 14.12 18.67
N GLU A 41 1.96 14.13 20.00
CA GLU A 41 0.86 13.52 20.77
C GLU A 41 -0.48 14.20 20.48
N ALA A 42 -0.49 15.53 20.33
CA ALA A 42 -1.68 16.27 19.96
C ALA A 42 -2.14 16.06 18.50
N ASN A 43 -1.27 15.55 17.63
CA ASN A 43 -1.54 15.31 16.21
C ASN A 43 -1.65 13.81 15.87
N GLU A 44 -1.70 12.95 16.88
CA GLU A 44 -1.83 11.52 16.66
C GLU A 44 -3.18 11.21 15.99
N PRO A 45 -3.19 10.46 14.87
CA PRO A 45 -4.41 9.98 14.25
C PRO A 45 -5.31 9.23 15.22
N SER A 46 -6.62 9.37 15.04
CA SER A 46 -7.59 8.57 15.79
C SER A 46 -7.55 7.08 15.39
N ASP A 47 -8.09 6.20 16.23
CA ASP A 47 -8.13 4.76 15.94
C ASP A 47 -8.91 4.44 14.65
N SER A 48 -9.94 5.23 14.33
CA SER A 48 -10.71 5.07 13.09
C SER A 48 -9.90 5.46 11.85
N GLU A 49 -9.01 6.45 11.97
CA GLU A 49 -8.08 6.85 10.91
C GLU A 49 -6.97 5.81 10.70
N TYR A 50 -6.46 5.19 11.77
CA TYR A 50 -5.54 4.07 11.61
C TYR A 50 -6.21 2.89 10.90
N ARG A 51 -7.47 2.59 11.24
CA ARG A 51 -8.25 1.56 10.55
C ARG A 51 -8.49 1.93 9.09
N SER A 52 -8.81 3.19 8.77
CA SER A 52 -9.04 3.62 7.39
C SER A 52 -7.74 3.54 6.57
N LYS A 53 -6.58 3.94 7.11
CA LYS A 53 -5.27 3.79 6.46
C LYS A 53 -4.96 2.33 6.11
N ARG A 54 -5.23 1.41 7.05
CA ARG A 54 -5.11 -0.03 6.81
C ARG A 54 -6.02 -0.51 5.67
N VAL A 55 -7.29 -0.13 5.70
CA VAL A 55 -8.26 -0.52 4.65
C VAL A 55 -7.82 0.02 3.29
N VAL A 56 -7.42 1.28 3.22
CA VAL A 56 -6.92 1.91 1.98
C VAL A 56 -5.69 1.16 1.45
N ALA A 57 -4.74 0.78 2.31
CA ALA A 57 -3.57 0.00 1.88
C ALA A 57 -3.98 -1.33 1.22
N PHE A 58 -4.93 -2.06 1.81
CA PHE A 58 -5.42 -3.31 1.23
C PHE A 58 -6.23 -3.10 -0.06
N LEU A 59 -7.04 -2.05 -0.15
CA LEU A 59 -7.77 -1.71 -1.37
C LEU A 59 -6.80 -1.37 -2.51
N CYS A 60 -5.77 -0.57 -2.24
CA CYS A 60 -4.72 -0.28 -3.20
C CYS A 60 -3.98 -1.56 -3.62
N ALA A 61 -3.66 -2.45 -2.69
CA ALA A 61 -3.02 -3.73 -3.02
C ALA A 61 -3.89 -4.59 -3.94
N ALA A 62 -5.18 -4.75 -3.63
CA ALA A 62 -6.12 -5.51 -4.44
C ALA A 62 -6.25 -4.91 -5.86
N PHE A 63 -6.33 -3.58 -5.96
CA PHE A 63 -6.34 -2.89 -7.23
C PHE A 63 -5.08 -3.15 -8.07
N MET A 64 -3.89 -3.07 -7.45
CA MET A 64 -2.62 -3.35 -8.14
C MET A 64 -2.54 -4.81 -8.62
N LEU A 65 -3.07 -5.77 -7.86
CA LEU A 65 -3.16 -7.17 -8.30
C LEU A 65 -4.11 -7.32 -9.49
N GLY A 66 -5.26 -6.65 -9.47
CA GLY A 66 -6.18 -6.63 -10.62
C GLY A 66 -5.52 -6.07 -11.88
N LEU A 67 -4.77 -4.97 -11.76
CA LEU A 67 -3.98 -4.41 -12.86
C LEU A 67 -2.87 -5.36 -13.32
N ALA A 68 -2.18 -6.05 -12.40
CA ALA A 68 -1.16 -7.02 -12.76
C ALA A 68 -1.75 -8.15 -13.61
N VAL A 69 -2.87 -8.74 -13.19
CA VAL A 69 -3.58 -9.78 -13.94
C VAL A 69 -3.95 -9.27 -15.34
N TRP A 70 -4.54 -8.07 -15.42
CA TRP A 70 -4.88 -7.44 -16.69
C TRP A 70 -3.65 -7.26 -17.60
N THR A 71 -2.52 -6.80 -17.06
CA THR A 71 -1.29 -6.64 -17.85
C THR A 71 -0.73 -7.96 -18.38
N PHE A 72 -0.82 -9.04 -17.61
CA PHE A 72 -0.40 -10.36 -18.09
C PHE A 72 -1.35 -10.91 -19.16
N GLN A 73 -2.66 -10.67 -19.04
CA GLN A 73 -3.62 -11.03 -20.08
C GLN A 73 -3.33 -10.31 -21.40
N LEU A 74 -3.06 -9.00 -21.35
CA LEU A 74 -2.66 -8.25 -22.55
C LEU A 74 -1.34 -8.77 -23.13
N ALA A 75 -0.36 -9.10 -22.29
CA ALA A 75 0.92 -9.62 -22.74
C ALA A 75 0.80 -10.99 -23.44
N ALA A 76 -0.20 -11.80 -23.08
CA ALA A 76 -0.43 -13.11 -23.68
C ALA A 76 -1.15 -13.05 -25.04
N GLN A 77 -1.72 -11.89 -25.40
CA GLN A 77 -2.43 -11.67 -26.66
C GLN A 77 -1.54 -11.08 -27.78
N MET A 78 -0.30 -10.71 -27.47
CA MET A 78 0.68 -10.14 -28.39
C MET A 78 1.71 -11.18 -28.82
#